data_AF-A0A5N4DYI6-F1
#
_entry.id   AF-A0A5N4DYI6-F1
#
_cell.length_a   1.000
_cell.length_b   1.000
_cell.length_c   1.000
_cell.angle_alpha   90.00
_cell.angle_beta   90.00
_cell.angle_gamma   90.00
#
_symmetry.space_group_name_H-M   'P 1'
#
loop_
_entity.id
_entity.type
_entity.pdbx_description
1 polymer ?
#
loop_
_entity_poly.entity_id
_entity_poly.type
_entity_poly.pdbx_seq_one_letter_code
_entity_poly.pdbx_strand_id
1 'polypeptide(L)'
;MRILADRGSEVINYWFQLLLGKQQFGVCCSENGDQRKNVEEKSDLNIAALAGNEQVCEGTDNGDLPSYVSAFIEKEVGNDLKSLKKLDKLIEQMTESKMQLEEQAIISAWVLTVSSEIPKRIQSALKNAEESKQFLYQSLEQETHLSSSINSHLLTAQPWMEDLGAMINQIEEIERHLAYLKWISQIEELSDNIQQYLMTNNVPEAASTLVSMAELDIKLQESSCTHLLGFMRATVKFWHKILKDKLTRQEVYPYFMPEWYLAQVLMWIGNHTQFLDEKIQPILDKAGSSVNARLEFSRGLMMLVLEKLAADIPCLLYDDNLFCHLVDEVLLFERELHSVHGYPGTFANCMHILSEETCFQRWLTVERKFALQKMDSMLSSEAAWISQYKDITDVDEMKVPDCAETFMTLLLVITDRYKHLPTASRKLQFLELQKDLVDDFRIRLTQVMKEETRASLGFRYCAILNAVNYISTVLADWADNVFFLQLQQAALEVFAENNTLSKLQLGQLASMESSVFDDMINLLERLKHDMLTRQVDHVFREVKDAAKLYKKESVKEACIVLNLNIGSALLLKDVLQSTSGQPPATAALNEVGIYKLAQQDVEILLNLRTNWPNTGK
;
A
#
# COMPACT_ATOMS: atom_id res chain seq x y z
N MET A 1 35.62 -2.76 -10.58
CA MET A 1 36.39 -3.90 -10.05
C MET A 1 35.76 -5.29 -10.28
N ARG A 2 34.56 -5.42 -10.88
CA ARG A 2 33.99 -6.72 -11.31
C ARG A 2 34.47 -7.23 -12.68
N ILE A 3 35.06 -6.38 -13.52
CA ILE A 3 35.61 -6.77 -14.84
C ILE A 3 36.97 -7.50 -14.72
N LEU A 4 37.63 -7.42 -13.55
CA LEU A 4 38.90 -8.08 -13.29
C LEU A 4 38.74 -9.47 -12.63
N ALA A 5 37.55 -9.81 -12.11
CA ALA A 5 37.30 -11.11 -11.46
C ALA A 5 36.82 -12.18 -12.47
N ASP A 6 35.88 -11.86 -13.34
CA ASP A 6 35.36 -12.81 -14.36
C ASP A 6 36.43 -13.24 -15.37
N ARG A 7 37.34 -12.33 -15.74
CA ARG A 7 38.46 -12.66 -16.65
C ARG A 7 39.58 -13.46 -15.98
N GLY A 8 39.65 -13.48 -14.64
CA GLY A 8 40.63 -14.28 -13.92
C GLY A 8 40.28 -15.77 -13.93
N SER A 9 39.01 -16.09 -13.70
CA SER A 9 38.49 -17.47 -13.69
C SER A 9 38.58 -18.14 -15.06
N GLU A 10 38.21 -17.44 -16.13
CA GLU A 10 38.27 -17.99 -17.50
C GLU A 10 39.71 -18.22 -17.96
N VAL A 11 40.65 -17.34 -17.61
CA VAL A 11 42.07 -17.52 -17.95
C VAL A 11 42.68 -18.66 -17.16
N ILE A 12 42.35 -18.82 -15.87
CA ILE A 12 42.84 -19.92 -15.05
C ILE A 12 42.26 -21.26 -15.53
N ASN A 13 40.96 -21.34 -15.86
CA ASN A 13 40.35 -22.54 -16.43
C ASN A 13 40.86 -22.86 -17.84
N TYR A 14 41.13 -21.85 -18.67
CA TYR A 14 41.72 -22.04 -20.00
C TYR A 14 43.13 -22.61 -19.91
N TRP A 15 43.94 -22.15 -18.96
CA TRP A 15 45.27 -22.72 -18.68
C TRP A 15 45.20 -24.12 -18.06
N PHE A 16 44.21 -24.40 -17.21
CA PHE A 16 43.99 -25.74 -16.60
C PHE A 16 43.55 -26.80 -17.64
N GLN A 17 42.71 -26.40 -18.60
CA GLN A 17 42.27 -27.24 -19.72
C GLN A 17 43.40 -27.49 -20.73
N LEU A 18 44.31 -26.53 -20.93
CA LEU A 18 45.47 -26.70 -21.81
C LEU A 18 46.55 -27.62 -21.20
N LEU A 19 46.70 -27.63 -19.87
CA LEU A 19 47.67 -28.43 -19.12
C LEU A 19 47.24 -29.90 -18.92
N LEU A 20 45.94 -30.21 -18.94
CA LEU A 20 45.39 -31.56 -18.77
C LEU A 20 45.00 -32.24 -20.09
N GLY A 21 45.75 -31.95 -21.16
CA GLY A 21 45.55 -32.42 -22.53
C GLY A 21 44.99 -33.85 -22.67
N LYS A 22 43.67 -33.93 -22.88
CA LYS A 22 43.00 -35.00 -23.62
C LYS A 22 42.04 -34.36 -24.62
N GLN A 23 42.53 -34.10 -25.82
CA GLN A 23 41.67 -34.17 -27.01
C GLN A 23 42.34 -35.05 -28.05
N GLN A 24 41.75 -36.24 -28.20
CA GLN A 24 41.81 -37.01 -29.43
C GLN A 24 41.21 -36.17 -30.56
N PHE A 25 42.03 -35.82 -31.54
CA PHE A 25 41.56 -35.55 -32.89
C PHE A 25 41.33 -36.89 -33.58
N GLY A 26 40.09 -37.17 -33.96
CA GLY A 26 39.77 -38.22 -34.93
C GLY A 26 39.57 -37.58 -36.31
N VAL A 27 40.41 -37.95 -37.27
CA VAL A 27 39.99 -37.99 -38.67
C VAL A 27 40.32 -39.37 -39.22
N CYS A 28 39.29 -39.93 -39.84
CA CYS A 28 39.20 -41.22 -40.51
C CYS A 28 40.33 -41.45 -41.52
N CYS A 29 40.88 -42.66 -41.55
CA CYS A 29 41.17 -43.38 -42.79
C CYS A 29 41.35 -44.88 -42.47
N SER A 30 40.52 -45.70 -43.11
CA SER A 30 40.67 -47.14 -43.25
C SER A 30 41.84 -47.48 -44.17
N GLU A 31 42.69 -48.45 -43.79
CA GLU A 31 42.89 -49.72 -44.52
C GLU A 31 44.07 -50.53 -43.96
N ASN A 32 44.02 -51.81 -44.29
CA ASN A 32 44.73 -52.96 -43.73
C ASN A 32 46.25 -52.98 -43.95
N GLY A 33 46.93 -53.79 -43.11
CA GLY A 33 47.78 -54.86 -43.65
C GLY A 33 49.31 -54.73 -43.49
N ASP A 34 49.81 -55.48 -42.52
CA ASP A 34 50.93 -56.44 -42.63
C ASP A 34 52.42 -56.02 -42.72
N GLN A 35 53.14 -56.54 -41.72
CA GLN A 35 54.39 -57.34 -41.79
C GLN A 35 55.77 -56.74 -42.16
N ARG A 36 56.63 -56.78 -41.12
CA ARG A 36 57.94 -57.49 -41.00
C ARG A 36 59.18 -57.04 -41.81
N LYS A 37 60.21 -56.79 -40.98
CA LYS A 37 61.61 -57.31 -40.98
C LYS A 37 62.66 -56.71 -41.93
N ASN A 38 63.72 -56.23 -41.26
CA ASN A 38 65.17 -56.46 -41.42
C ASN A 38 65.77 -56.56 -42.83
N VAL A 39 66.93 -55.91 -43.03
CA VAL A 39 68.28 -56.55 -43.06
C VAL A 39 69.36 -55.53 -43.49
N GLU A 40 70.44 -55.49 -42.70
CA GLU A 40 71.90 -55.33 -42.97
C GLU A 40 72.41 -54.33 -44.04
N GLU A 41 73.29 -53.38 -43.68
CA GLU A 41 74.75 -53.46 -43.41
C GLU A 41 75.59 -53.24 -44.68
N LYS A 42 76.37 -52.15 -44.74
CA LYS A 42 77.84 -52.14 -44.90
C LYS A 42 78.41 -50.79 -45.31
N SER A 43 79.64 -50.62 -44.85
CA SER A 43 80.48 -49.45 -44.79
C SER A 43 81.30 -49.18 -46.07
N ASP A 44 81.80 -47.94 -46.14
CA ASP A 44 83.20 -47.58 -46.45
C ASP A 44 83.53 -46.72 -47.69
N LEU A 45 84.25 -45.63 -47.36
CA LEU A 45 85.48 -45.08 -47.96
C LEU A 45 85.46 -44.12 -49.18
N ASN A 46 85.93 -42.91 -48.83
CA ASN A 46 86.99 -42.08 -49.44
C ASN A 46 86.77 -41.20 -50.69
N ILE A 47 87.18 -39.94 -50.50
CA ILE A 47 87.35 -38.86 -51.49
C ILE A 47 88.84 -38.48 -51.55
N ALA A 48 89.34 -38.22 -52.76
CA ALA A 48 90.54 -37.42 -53.07
C ALA A 48 90.15 -36.51 -54.25
N ALA A 49 90.23 -35.17 -54.26
CA ALA A 49 91.32 -34.19 -54.07
C ALA A 49 91.79 -33.58 -55.42
N LEU A 50 92.19 -32.30 -55.35
CA LEU A 50 92.89 -31.42 -56.35
C LEU A 50 92.00 -30.50 -57.23
N ALA A 51 92.39 -29.31 -57.69
CA ALA A 51 93.17 -28.15 -57.21
C ALA A 51 93.49 -27.20 -58.40
N GLY A 52 93.43 -25.88 -58.19
CA GLY A 52 94.11 -24.81 -58.96
C GLY A 52 93.39 -24.31 -60.23
N ASN A 53 93.59 -23.09 -60.75
CA ASN A 53 94.22 -21.81 -60.34
C ASN A 53 93.90 -20.82 -61.50
N GLU A 54 93.64 -19.53 -61.24
CA GLU A 54 93.36 -18.50 -62.26
C GLU A 54 94.53 -17.51 -62.46
N GLN A 55 94.74 -17.06 -63.71
CA GLN A 55 95.43 -15.84 -64.18
C GLN A 55 94.65 -15.34 -65.42
N VAL A 56 94.06 -14.12 -65.47
CA VAL A 56 94.59 -12.75 -65.70
C VAL A 56 94.75 -12.32 -67.20
N CYS A 57 94.01 -11.25 -67.54
CA CYS A 57 94.21 -10.13 -68.49
C CYS A 57 94.15 -10.21 -70.05
N GLU A 58 93.35 -9.26 -70.59
CA GLU A 58 93.58 -8.26 -71.69
C GLU A 58 93.84 -8.65 -73.16
N GLY A 59 93.33 -7.82 -74.10
CA GLY A 59 94.01 -7.56 -75.39
C GLY A 59 93.14 -7.23 -76.62
N THR A 60 93.56 -6.24 -77.40
CA THR A 60 92.94 -5.49 -78.53
C THR A 60 93.39 -5.89 -79.96
N ASP A 61 92.63 -5.40 -80.97
CA ASP A 61 93.02 -4.87 -82.32
C ASP A 61 93.09 -5.70 -83.63
N ASN A 62 92.86 -4.96 -84.74
CA ASN A 62 92.56 -5.20 -86.18
C ASN A 62 93.59 -5.92 -87.10
N GLY A 63 93.17 -6.33 -88.33
CA GLY A 63 93.99 -6.21 -89.57
C GLY A 63 93.97 -7.31 -90.66
N ASP A 64 93.55 -6.95 -91.89
CA ASP A 64 93.87 -7.50 -93.24
C ASP A 64 93.41 -8.90 -93.73
N LEU A 65 92.16 -8.92 -94.23
CA LEU A 65 91.47 -9.93 -95.06
C LEU A 65 91.76 -9.93 -96.60
N PRO A 66 92.25 -8.86 -97.27
CA PRO A 66 92.23 -8.80 -98.75
C PRO A 66 93.23 -9.69 -99.51
N SER A 67 94.39 -10.03 -98.94
CA SER A 67 95.45 -10.75 -99.69
C SER A 67 95.17 -12.24 -99.88
N TYR A 68 94.39 -12.84 -98.98
CA TYR A 68 94.00 -14.26 -99.04
C TYR A 68 92.92 -14.51 -100.11
N VAL A 69 92.02 -13.54 -100.30
CA VAL A 69 90.87 -13.66 -101.21
C VAL A 69 91.31 -13.60 -102.67
N SER A 70 92.30 -12.76 -103.01
CA SER A 70 92.79 -12.66 -104.39
C SER A 70 93.50 -13.94 -104.87
N ALA A 71 94.27 -14.59 -104.01
CA ALA A 71 94.95 -15.85 -104.36
C ALA A 71 93.98 -17.04 -104.59
N PHE A 72 92.80 -16.98 -103.95
CA PHE A 72 91.77 -18.01 -104.06
C PHE A 72 90.94 -17.86 -105.35
N ILE A 73 90.68 -16.63 -105.80
CA ILE A 73 89.89 -16.35 -107.02
C ILE A 73 90.68 -16.68 -108.30
N GLU A 74 92.00 -16.44 -108.33
CA GLU A 74 92.85 -16.75 -109.48
C GLU A 74 93.00 -18.28 -109.73
N LYS A 75 92.85 -19.09 -108.67
CA LYS A 75 92.98 -20.56 -108.73
C LYS A 75 91.73 -21.26 -109.25
N GLU A 76 90.55 -20.68 -109.04
CA GLU A 76 89.26 -21.30 -109.36
C GLU A 76 88.57 -20.71 -110.61
N VAL A 77 88.97 -19.52 -111.08
CA VAL A 77 88.33 -18.83 -112.22
C VAL A 77 89.35 -18.49 -113.32
N GLY A 78 89.89 -19.53 -113.98
CA GLY A 78 90.72 -19.41 -115.18
C GLY A 78 89.94 -19.05 -116.47
N ASN A 79 90.65 -18.49 -117.45
CA ASN A 79 90.16 -17.69 -118.61
C ASN A 79 89.37 -18.44 -119.73
N ASP A 80 88.26 -19.11 -119.42
CA ASP A 80 87.32 -19.59 -120.46
C ASP A 80 85.88 -19.13 -120.20
N LEU A 81 85.24 -18.60 -121.25
CA LEU A 81 84.03 -17.74 -121.21
C LEU A 81 82.72 -18.49 -120.90
N LYS A 82 82.77 -19.78 -120.52
CA LYS A 82 81.61 -20.60 -120.09
C LYS A 82 81.57 -20.89 -118.58
N SER A 83 82.56 -20.44 -117.81
CA SER A 83 82.73 -20.78 -116.39
C SER A 83 81.97 -19.86 -115.41
N LEU A 84 81.33 -18.80 -115.88
CA LEU A 84 80.58 -17.83 -115.04
C LEU A 84 79.36 -18.41 -114.30
N LYS A 85 78.75 -19.50 -114.76
CA LYS A 85 77.66 -20.18 -114.03
C LYS A 85 78.14 -20.93 -112.77
N LYS A 86 79.45 -21.15 -112.61
CA LYS A 86 80.01 -21.77 -111.40
C LYS A 86 80.15 -20.79 -110.23
N LEU A 87 80.14 -19.48 -110.50
CA LEU A 87 80.29 -18.45 -109.48
C LEU A 87 79.08 -18.43 -108.51
N ASP A 88 77.86 -18.59 -109.03
CA ASP A 88 76.65 -18.63 -108.20
C ASP A 88 76.64 -19.83 -107.24
N LYS A 89 77.08 -21.01 -107.72
CA LYS A 89 77.23 -22.20 -106.86
C LYS A 89 78.32 -22.04 -105.79
N LEU A 90 79.39 -21.32 -106.11
CA LEU A 90 80.48 -21.03 -105.17
C LEU A 90 80.06 -20.03 -104.09
N ILE A 91 79.22 -19.07 -104.44
CA ILE A 91 78.63 -18.13 -103.47
C ILE A 91 77.71 -18.89 -102.50
N GLU A 92 76.88 -19.81 -103.01
CA GLU A 92 75.95 -20.60 -102.20
C GLU A 92 76.69 -21.55 -101.23
N GLN A 93 77.77 -22.20 -101.69
CA GLN A 93 78.63 -23.03 -100.84
C GLN A 93 79.40 -22.25 -99.76
N MET A 94 79.82 -21.02 -100.07
CA MET A 94 80.48 -20.13 -99.10
C MET A 94 79.52 -19.68 -97.99
N THR A 95 78.25 -19.43 -98.29
CA THR A 95 77.25 -19.08 -97.28
C THR A 95 76.93 -20.22 -96.32
N GLU A 96 76.88 -21.46 -96.81
CA GLU A 96 76.57 -22.64 -95.98
C GLU A 96 77.74 -23.00 -95.05
N SER A 97 78.98 -22.86 -95.52
CA SER A 97 80.19 -23.12 -94.72
C SER A 97 80.38 -22.12 -93.58
N LYS A 98 79.93 -20.87 -93.74
CA LYS A 98 79.96 -19.86 -92.66
C LYS A 98 79.07 -20.27 -91.49
N MET A 99 77.88 -20.80 -91.77
CA MET A 99 76.88 -21.12 -90.75
C MET A 99 77.32 -22.31 -89.86
N GLN A 100 78.05 -23.28 -90.43
CA GLN A 100 78.59 -24.42 -89.66
C GLN A 100 79.74 -24.07 -88.71
N LEU A 101 80.54 -23.04 -89.02
CA LEU A 101 81.65 -22.62 -88.15
C LEU A 101 81.19 -21.83 -86.92
N GLU A 102 80.08 -21.09 -87.03
CA GLU A 102 79.48 -20.38 -85.89
C GLU A 102 78.89 -21.35 -84.85
N GLU A 103 78.40 -22.52 -85.27
CA GLU A 103 77.81 -23.53 -84.38
C GLU A 103 78.87 -24.32 -83.60
N GLN A 104 80.06 -24.56 -84.18
CA GLN A 104 81.15 -25.26 -83.50
C GLN A 104 81.82 -24.46 -82.38
N ALA A 105 81.77 -23.13 -82.41
CA ALA A 105 82.37 -22.27 -81.37
C ALA A 105 81.63 -22.31 -80.03
N ILE A 106 80.31 -22.59 -80.02
CA ILE A 106 79.50 -22.58 -78.79
C ILE A 106 79.74 -23.83 -77.94
N ILE A 107 80.02 -24.98 -78.57
CA ILE A 107 80.13 -26.27 -77.89
C ILE A 107 81.44 -26.38 -77.08
N SER A 108 82.53 -25.70 -77.48
CA SER A 108 83.80 -25.79 -76.74
C SER A 108 83.79 -25.02 -75.42
N ALA A 109 82.89 -24.04 -75.23
CA ALA A 109 82.83 -23.24 -73.99
C ALA A 109 82.24 -24.01 -72.79
N TRP A 110 81.37 -25.00 -73.03
CA TRP A 110 80.65 -25.67 -71.94
C TRP A 110 81.48 -26.73 -71.21
N VAL A 111 82.42 -27.37 -71.91
CA VAL A 111 83.19 -28.51 -71.38
C VAL A 111 84.21 -28.09 -70.30
N LEU A 112 84.65 -26.82 -70.27
CA LEU A 112 85.68 -26.35 -69.35
C LEU A 112 85.20 -26.07 -67.92
N THR A 113 83.89 -25.90 -67.69
CA THR A 113 83.37 -25.41 -66.38
C THR A 113 83.03 -26.52 -65.38
N VAL A 114 82.87 -27.77 -65.84
CA VAL A 114 82.16 -28.80 -65.05
C VAL A 114 83.06 -29.72 -64.20
N SER A 115 84.39 -29.65 -64.29
CA SER A 115 85.25 -30.70 -63.70
C SER A 115 85.93 -30.42 -62.33
N SER A 116 85.69 -29.34 -61.55
CA SER A 116 86.51 -29.10 -60.32
C SER A 116 85.84 -28.76 -58.95
N GLU A 117 84.57 -28.34 -58.82
CA GLU A 117 84.10 -27.71 -57.54
C GLU A 117 83.23 -28.55 -56.57
N ILE A 118 82.62 -29.67 -56.95
CA ILE A 118 81.54 -30.31 -56.18
C ILE A 118 81.98 -31.20 -54.97
N PRO A 119 83.09 -31.96 -54.97
CA PRO A 119 83.34 -32.97 -53.92
C PRO A 119 83.66 -32.50 -52.48
N LYS A 120 84.13 -31.26 -52.23
CA LYS A 120 84.66 -30.85 -50.89
C LYS A 120 83.59 -30.50 -49.84
N ARG A 121 82.36 -30.16 -50.23
CA ARG A 121 81.31 -29.70 -49.30
C ARG A 121 80.70 -30.82 -48.43
N ILE A 122 80.59 -32.03 -48.96
CA ILE A 122 79.89 -33.15 -48.30
C ILE A 122 80.59 -33.60 -47.02
N GLN A 123 81.93 -33.62 -47.01
CA GLN A 123 82.71 -34.11 -45.86
C GLN A 123 82.59 -33.21 -44.62
N SER A 124 82.38 -31.89 -44.81
CA SER A 124 82.20 -30.95 -43.69
C SER A 124 80.86 -31.12 -42.96
N ALA A 125 79.80 -31.52 -43.69
CA ALA A 125 78.47 -31.68 -43.11
C ALA A 125 78.36 -32.88 -42.18
N LEU A 126 79.11 -33.96 -42.46
CA LEU A 126 79.07 -35.19 -41.68
C LEU A 126 79.62 -35.00 -40.26
N LYS A 127 80.73 -34.26 -40.11
CA LYS A 127 81.34 -34.00 -38.81
C LYS A 127 80.43 -33.20 -37.87
N ASN A 128 79.74 -32.19 -38.41
CA ASN A 128 78.80 -31.38 -37.63
C ASN A 128 77.60 -32.19 -37.09
N ALA A 129 77.20 -33.25 -37.79
CA ALA A 129 76.10 -34.10 -37.37
C ALA A 129 76.46 -34.94 -36.13
N GLU A 130 77.70 -35.43 -36.02
CA GLU A 130 78.16 -36.22 -34.87
C GLU A 130 78.27 -35.39 -33.59
N GLU A 131 78.81 -34.17 -33.67
CA GLU A 131 78.90 -33.26 -32.52
C GLU A 131 77.51 -32.88 -31.99
N SER A 132 76.54 -32.69 -32.89
CA SER A 132 75.15 -32.38 -32.54
C SER A 132 74.47 -33.53 -31.77
N LYS A 133 74.77 -34.78 -32.10
CA LYS A 133 74.20 -35.96 -31.42
C LYS A 133 74.66 -36.05 -29.96
N GLN A 134 75.91 -35.71 -29.67
CA GLN A 134 76.45 -35.79 -28.32
C GLN A 134 75.84 -34.73 -27.39
N PHE A 135 75.60 -33.53 -27.93
CA PHE A 135 74.89 -32.45 -27.22
C PHE A 135 73.44 -32.82 -26.86
N LEU A 136 72.75 -33.55 -27.75
CA LEU A 136 71.38 -34.02 -27.50
C LEU A 136 71.31 -34.97 -26.30
N TYR A 137 72.26 -35.89 -26.15
CA TYR A 137 72.23 -36.83 -25.02
C TYR A 137 72.43 -36.15 -23.66
N GLN A 138 73.31 -35.14 -23.58
CA GLN A 138 73.47 -34.35 -22.35
C GLN A 138 72.22 -33.53 -22.01
N SER A 139 71.55 -32.98 -23.02
CA SER A 139 70.30 -32.23 -22.83
C SER A 139 69.17 -33.10 -22.29
N LEU A 140 69.10 -34.36 -22.75
CA LEU A 140 68.10 -35.33 -22.27
C LEU A 140 68.29 -35.69 -20.79
N GLU A 141 69.53 -35.83 -20.32
CA GLU A 141 69.80 -36.15 -18.91
C GLU A 141 69.39 -34.99 -17.98
N GLN A 142 69.66 -33.74 -18.38
CA GLN A 142 69.20 -32.56 -17.64
C GLN A 142 67.67 -32.46 -17.57
N GLU A 143 66.97 -32.83 -18.64
CA GLU A 143 65.50 -32.87 -18.68
C GLU A 143 64.95 -33.83 -17.61
N THR A 144 65.54 -35.02 -17.47
CA THR A 144 65.07 -36.02 -16.50
C THR A 144 65.23 -35.56 -15.04
N HIS A 145 66.34 -34.89 -14.73
CA HIS A 145 66.57 -34.35 -13.39
C HIS A 145 65.63 -33.17 -13.07
N LEU A 146 65.36 -32.31 -14.05
CA LEU A 146 64.39 -31.23 -13.87
C LEU A 146 62.98 -31.78 -13.61
N SER A 147 62.58 -32.81 -14.36
CA SER A 147 61.28 -33.47 -14.19
C SER A 147 61.10 -34.07 -12.79
N SER A 148 62.12 -34.73 -12.23
CA SER A 148 62.02 -35.29 -10.87
C SER A 148 61.92 -34.20 -9.79
N SER A 149 62.67 -33.11 -9.93
CA SER A 149 62.60 -31.96 -9.02
C SER A 149 61.22 -31.29 -9.05
N ILE A 150 60.64 -31.10 -10.24
CA ILE A 150 59.30 -30.52 -10.39
C ILE A 150 58.25 -31.38 -9.69
N ASN A 151 58.30 -32.71 -9.86
CA ASN A 151 57.34 -33.61 -9.23
C ASN A 151 57.39 -33.57 -7.68
N SER A 152 58.57 -33.41 -7.09
CA SER A 152 58.70 -33.26 -5.64
C SER A 152 58.09 -31.96 -5.11
N HIS A 153 58.28 -30.85 -5.83
CA HIS A 153 57.65 -29.58 -5.48
C HIS A 153 56.12 -29.62 -5.63
N LEU A 154 55.60 -30.29 -6.67
CA LEU A 154 54.16 -30.47 -6.86
C LEU A 154 53.51 -31.24 -5.71
N LEU A 155 54.14 -32.33 -5.25
CA LEU A 155 53.64 -33.11 -4.10
C LEU A 155 53.62 -32.29 -2.80
N THR A 156 54.65 -31.47 -2.57
CA THR A 156 54.73 -30.62 -1.37
C THR A 156 53.70 -29.48 -1.42
N ALA A 157 53.35 -29.01 -2.61
CA ALA A 157 52.40 -27.92 -2.80
C ALA A 157 50.92 -28.35 -2.76
N GLN A 158 50.64 -29.64 -2.87
CA GLN A 158 49.28 -30.16 -3.00
C GLN A 158 48.36 -29.88 -1.79
N PRO A 159 48.78 -30.03 -0.52
CA PRO A 159 47.89 -29.85 0.64
C PRO A 159 47.41 -28.40 0.80
N TRP A 160 48.29 -27.42 0.62
CA TRP A 160 47.90 -26.02 0.75
C TRP A 160 47.06 -25.54 -0.45
N MET A 161 47.22 -26.15 -1.63
CA MET A 161 46.32 -25.90 -2.77
C MET A 161 44.90 -26.40 -2.49
N GLU A 162 44.75 -27.53 -1.80
CA GLU A 162 43.45 -28.04 -1.36
C GLU A 162 42.80 -27.12 -0.31
N ASP A 163 43.56 -26.67 0.70
CA ASP A 163 43.08 -25.72 1.73
C ASP A 163 42.69 -24.36 1.12
N LEU A 164 43.49 -23.85 0.18
CA LEU A 164 43.17 -22.63 -0.55
C LEU A 164 41.90 -22.80 -1.38
N GLY A 165 41.75 -23.96 -2.05
CA GLY A 165 40.53 -24.30 -2.78
C GLY A 165 39.29 -24.31 -1.88
N ALA A 166 39.40 -24.86 -0.66
CA ALA A 166 38.31 -24.85 0.31
C ALA A 166 37.93 -23.42 0.75
N MET A 167 38.91 -22.55 1.00
CA MET A 167 38.65 -21.15 1.34
C MET A 167 38.02 -20.37 0.17
N ILE A 168 38.46 -20.60 -1.07
CA ILE A 168 37.85 -19.99 -2.26
C ILE A 168 36.38 -20.40 -2.37
N ASN A 169 36.06 -21.68 -2.17
CA ASN A 169 34.67 -22.16 -2.19
C ASN A 169 33.79 -21.50 -1.11
N GLN A 170 34.34 -21.27 0.10
CA GLN A 170 33.62 -20.56 1.15
C GLN A 170 33.38 -19.09 0.80
N ILE A 171 34.37 -18.43 0.18
CA ILE A 171 34.22 -17.05 -0.30
C ILE A 171 33.12 -16.99 -1.37
N GLU A 172 33.13 -17.88 -2.35
CA GLU A 172 32.11 -17.97 -3.38
C GLU A 172 30.70 -18.21 -2.79
N GLU A 173 30.60 -19.00 -1.72
CA GLU A 173 29.33 -19.23 -1.02
C GLU A 173 28.83 -17.98 -0.30
N ILE A 174 29.70 -17.25 0.39
CA ILE A 174 29.34 -15.98 1.04
C ILE A 174 28.92 -14.94 -0.01
N GLU A 175 29.61 -14.86 -1.14
CA GLU A 175 29.25 -13.96 -2.23
C GLU A 175 27.85 -14.27 -2.80
N ARG A 176 27.48 -15.55 -2.90
CA ARG A 176 26.12 -15.97 -3.28
C ARG A 176 25.06 -15.51 -2.27
N HIS A 177 25.29 -15.71 -0.97
CA HIS A 177 24.37 -15.25 0.08
C HIS A 177 24.23 -13.72 0.09
N LEU A 178 25.34 -13.00 -0.08
CA LEU A 178 25.35 -11.55 -0.13
C LEU A 178 24.61 -11.01 -1.37
N ALA A 179 24.73 -11.69 -2.52
CA ALA A 179 23.94 -11.35 -3.70
C ALA A 179 22.43 -11.53 -3.44
N TYR A 180 22.03 -12.63 -2.78
CA TYR A 180 20.63 -12.89 -2.43
C TYR A 180 20.05 -11.80 -1.52
N LEU A 181 20.79 -11.42 -0.45
CA LEU A 181 20.36 -10.37 0.47
C LEU A 181 20.23 -8.99 -0.20
N LYS A 182 21.12 -8.67 -1.15
CA LYS A 182 21.02 -7.43 -1.92
C LYS A 182 19.72 -7.33 -2.72
N TRP A 183 19.25 -8.43 -3.28
CA TRP A 183 17.97 -8.46 -3.98
C TRP A 183 16.79 -8.23 -3.04
N ILE A 184 16.80 -8.84 -1.86
CA ILE A 184 15.75 -8.61 -0.85
C ILE A 184 15.71 -7.14 -0.44
N SER A 185 16.87 -6.56 -0.12
CA SER A 185 16.96 -5.15 0.29
C SER A 185 16.41 -4.20 -0.78
N GLN A 186 16.65 -4.47 -2.07
CA GLN A 186 16.08 -3.66 -3.16
C GLN A 186 14.56 -3.80 -3.27
N ILE A 187 14.01 -5.00 -3.03
CA ILE A 187 12.56 -5.22 -3.04
C ILE A 187 11.90 -4.47 -1.88
N GLU A 188 12.51 -4.52 -0.69
CA GLU A 188 12.04 -3.80 0.49
C GLU A 188 12.08 -2.28 0.28
N GLU A 189 13.19 -1.73 -0.25
CA GLU A 189 13.31 -0.30 -0.54
C GLU A 189 12.22 0.19 -1.50
N LEU A 190 11.94 -0.56 -2.59
CA LEU A 190 10.87 -0.22 -3.51
C LEU A 190 9.48 -0.32 -2.86
N SER A 191 9.29 -1.31 -1.98
CA SER A 191 8.05 -1.48 -1.22
C SER A 191 7.79 -0.31 -0.28
N ASP A 192 8.82 0.15 0.43
CA ASP A 192 8.76 1.29 1.35
C ASP A 192 8.47 2.59 0.59
N ASN A 193 9.11 2.79 -0.57
CA ASN A 193 8.85 3.93 -1.44
C ASN A 193 7.39 3.94 -1.93
N ILE A 194 6.83 2.80 -2.35
CA ILE A 194 5.41 2.69 -2.74
C ILE A 194 4.51 3.06 -1.55
N GLN A 195 4.80 2.55 -0.35
CA GLN A 195 4.03 2.87 0.84
C GLN A 195 4.07 4.38 1.16
N GLN A 196 5.25 5.00 1.12
CA GLN A 196 5.40 6.43 1.37
C GLN A 196 4.63 7.29 0.35
N TYR A 197 4.74 6.98 -0.95
CA TYR A 197 3.99 7.69 -1.98
C TYR A 197 2.47 7.54 -1.79
N LEU A 198 2.00 6.36 -1.38
CA LEU A 198 0.59 6.15 -1.07
C LEU A 198 0.11 6.94 0.17
N MET A 199 0.96 7.09 1.19
CA MET A 199 0.66 7.92 2.38
C MET A 199 0.59 9.41 2.06
N THR A 200 1.41 9.89 1.13
CA THR A 200 1.41 11.28 0.64
C THR A 200 0.40 11.55 -0.49
N ASN A 201 -0.42 10.54 -0.83
CA ASN A 201 -1.42 10.56 -1.90
C ASN A 201 -0.86 10.81 -3.30
N ASN A 202 0.42 10.51 -3.54
CA ASN A 202 1.07 10.67 -4.83
C ASN A 202 1.03 9.38 -5.65
N VAL A 203 -0.13 9.13 -6.27
CA VAL A 203 -0.44 7.86 -6.95
C VAL A 203 0.35 7.61 -8.25
N PRO A 204 0.66 8.61 -9.10
CA PRO A 204 1.44 8.39 -10.32
C PRO A 204 2.87 7.88 -10.02
N GLU A 205 3.51 8.40 -8.98
CA GLU A 205 4.86 8.04 -8.55
C GLU A 205 4.87 6.67 -7.89
N ALA A 206 3.83 6.32 -7.14
CA ALA A 206 3.62 4.95 -6.64
C ALA A 206 3.46 3.95 -7.79
N ALA A 207 2.71 4.30 -8.85
CA ALA A 207 2.53 3.47 -10.03
C ALA A 207 3.84 3.30 -10.81
N SER A 208 4.61 4.39 -10.99
CA SER A 208 5.93 4.34 -11.62
C SER A 208 6.89 3.43 -10.85
N THR A 209 6.87 3.50 -9.51
CA THR A 209 7.71 2.64 -8.66
C THR A 209 7.30 1.17 -8.74
N LEU A 210 5.99 0.88 -8.87
CA LEU A 210 5.51 -0.48 -9.12
C LEU A 210 5.97 -1.01 -10.49
N VAL A 211 6.06 -0.16 -11.52
CA VAL A 211 6.64 -0.56 -12.82
C VAL A 211 8.11 -0.94 -12.66
N SER A 212 8.91 -0.15 -11.93
CA SER A 212 10.30 -0.51 -11.61
C SER A 212 10.39 -1.83 -10.84
N MET A 213 9.45 -2.10 -9.92
CA MET A 213 9.35 -3.38 -9.24
C MET A 213 9.03 -4.53 -10.23
N ALA A 214 8.09 -4.34 -11.16
CA ALA A 214 7.80 -5.34 -12.19
C ALA A 214 8.99 -5.61 -13.12
N GLU A 215 9.80 -4.60 -13.45
CA GLU A 215 11.05 -4.76 -14.20
C GLU A 215 12.07 -5.62 -13.44
N LEU A 216 12.14 -5.51 -12.10
CA LEU A 216 12.97 -6.40 -11.29
C LEU A 216 12.45 -7.85 -11.31
N ASP A 217 11.12 -8.07 -11.34
CA ASP A 217 10.55 -9.42 -11.48
C ASP A 217 11.00 -10.04 -12.81
N ILE A 218 10.95 -9.27 -13.91
CA ILE A 218 11.40 -9.70 -15.23
C ILE A 218 12.88 -10.12 -15.20
N LYS A 219 13.75 -9.29 -14.59
CA LYS A 219 15.18 -9.60 -14.46
C LYS A 219 15.46 -10.85 -13.63
N LEU A 220 14.61 -11.14 -12.63
CA LEU A 220 14.76 -12.30 -11.75
C LEU A 220 14.20 -13.60 -12.34
N GLN A 221 13.44 -13.56 -13.45
CA GLN A 221 12.84 -14.77 -14.03
C GLN A 221 13.86 -15.78 -14.58
N GLU A 222 15.04 -15.32 -14.98
CA GLU A 222 16.13 -16.18 -15.43
C GLU A 222 16.89 -16.85 -14.27
N SER A 223 16.58 -16.48 -13.03
CA SER A 223 17.23 -17.03 -11.84
C SER A 223 16.69 -18.41 -11.47
N SER A 224 17.57 -19.28 -11.00
CA SER A 224 17.23 -20.57 -10.38
C SER A 224 16.66 -20.43 -8.95
N CYS A 225 16.60 -19.21 -8.39
CA CYS A 225 16.14 -18.95 -7.02
C CYS A 225 14.60 -18.89 -6.91
N THR A 226 13.95 -20.05 -6.73
CA THR A 226 12.49 -20.18 -6.68
C THR A 226 11.82 -19.40 -5.54
N HIS A 227 12.43 -19.36 -4.36
CA HIS A 227 11.86 -18.67 -3.19
C HIS A 227 11.89 -17.14 -3.34
N LEU A 228 12.98 -16.59 -3.86
CA LEU A 228 13.11 -15.16 -4.14
C LEU A 228 12.12 -14.72 -5.24
N LEU A 229 11.99 -15.52 -6.30
CA LEU A 229 11.02 -15.29 -7.36
C LEU A 229 9.58 -15.35 -6.84
N GLY A 230 9.29 -16.31 -5.96
CA GLY A 230 7.98 -16.43 -5.30
C GLY A 230 7.65 -15.20 -4.44
N PHE A 231 8.59 -14.76 -3.62
CA PHE A 231 8.47 -13.55 -2.80
C PHE A 231 8.25 -12.31 -3.69
N MET A 232 9.07 -12.12 -4.71
CA MET A 232 8.97 -10.98 -5.62
C MET A 232 7.60 -10.89 -6.30
N ARG A 233 7.10 -12.01 -6.84
CA ARG A 233 5.78 -12.09 -7.48
C ARG A 233 4.64 -11.84 -6.49
N ALA A 234 4.76 -12.31 -5.26
CA ALA A 234 3.76 -12.04 -4.21
C ALA A 234 3.71 -10.55 -3.87
N THR A 235 4.86 -9.91 -3.73
CA THR A 235 4.99 -8.47 -3.43
C THR A 235 4.45 -7.60 -4.57
N VAL A 236 4.77 -7.92 -5.83
CA VAL A 236 4.20 -7.22 -7.00
C VAL A 236 2.68 -7.36 -7.04
N LYS A 237 2.14 -8.56 -6.81
CA LYS A 237 0.69 -8.80 -6.77
C LYS A 237 0.00 -8.04 -5.63
N PHE A 238 0.63 -8.00 -4.45
CA PHE A 238 0.14 -7.28 -3.29
C PHE A 238 -0.01 -5.78 -3.60
N TRP A 239 1.06 -5.15 -4.10
CA TRP A 239 1.03 -3.73 -4.42
C TRP A 239 0.13 -3.41 -5.62
N HIS A 240 0.11 -4.25 -6.64
CA HIS A 240 -0.82 -4.11 -7.76
C HIS A 240 -2.28 -4.13 -7.28
N LYS A 241 -2.64 -5.03 -6.35
CA LYS A 241 -3.99 -5.07 -5.78
C LYS A 241 -4.33 -3.78 -5.03
N ILE A 242 -3.43 -3.29 -4.17
CA ILE A 242 -3.65 -2.05 -3.40
C ILE A 242 -3.80 -0.86 -4.34
N LEU A 243 -2.90 -0.71 -5.31
CA LEU A 243 -2.95 0.39 -6.29
C LEU A 243 -4.17 0.29 -7.19
N LYS A 244 -4.55 -0.91 -7.64
CA LYS A 244 -5.79 -1.13 -8.38
C LYS A 244 -7.00 -0.76 -7.55
N ASP A 245 -7.09 -1.15 -6.28
CA ASP A 245 -8.22 -0.81 -5.42
C ASP A 245 -8.28 0.72 -5.17
N LYS A 246 -7.13 1.37 -4.95
CA LYS A 246 -7.01 2.84 -4.84
C LYS A 246 -7.42 3.55 -6.14
N LEU A 247 -6.92 3.11 -7.29
CA LEU A 247 -7.23 3.68 -8.60
C LEU A 247 -8.65 3.38 -9.04
N THR A 248 -9.22 2.22 -8.75
CA THR A 248 -10.64 1.93 -9.03
C THR A 248 -11.54 2.84 -8.17
N ARG A 249 -11.10 3.17 -6.95
CA ARG A 249 -11.70 4.20 -6.09
C ARG A 249 -11.34 5.64 -6.50
N GLN A 250 -10.52 5.87 -7.51
CA GLN A 250 -10.06 7.20 -7.92
C GLN A 250 -10.37 7.52 -9.39
N GLU A 251 -10.47 6.54 -10.29
CA GLU A 251 -10.85 6.69 -11.71
C GLU A 251 -12.36 6.90 -11.88
N VAL A 252 -13.17 6.41 -10.95
CA VAL A 252 -14.63 6.63 -10.94
C VAL A 252 -14.99 8.02 -10.38
N TYR A 253 -14.07 8.73 -9.73
CA TYR A 253 -14.43 9.80 -8.80
C TYR A 253 -14.23 11.26 -9.27
N PRO A 254 -13.21 11.69 -10.05
CA PRO A 254 -13.05 13.12 -10.36
C PRO A 254 -14.18 13.70 -11.23
N TYR A 255 -14.89 12.86 -12.00
CA TYR A 255 -16.05 13.31 -12.78
C TYR A 255 -17.37 13.33 -11.99
N PHE A 256 -17.38 12.68 -10.81
CA PHE A 256 -18.55 12.51 -9.95
C PHE A 256 -18.41 13.18 -8.59
N MET A 257 -17.24 13.76 -8.26
CA MET A 257 -17.04 14.44 -6.97
C MET A 257 -17.81 15.76 -6.94
N PRO A 258 -18.88 15.86 -6.12
CA PRO A 258 -19.71 17.06 -6.07
C PRO A 258 -18.95 18.27 -5.56
N GLU A 259 -18.01 18.07 -4.62
CA GLU A 259 -17.15 19.11 -4.07
C GLU A 259 -16.44 19.96 -5.15
N TRP A 260 -16.01 19.36 -6.26
CA TRP A 260 -15.24 20.05 -7.30
C TRP A 260 -16.08 21.06 -8.06
N TYR A 261 -17.20 20.63 -8.63
CA TYR A 261 -18.02 21.55 -9.44
C TYR A 261 -18.78 22.55 -8.55
N LEU A 262 -19.19 22.15 -7.34
CA LEU A 262 -19.85 23.02 -6.38
C LEU A 262 -18.90 24.12 -5.89
N ALA A 263 -17.69 23.77 -5.44
CA ALA A 263 -16.69 24.75 -5.01
C ALA A 263 -16.26 25.67 -6.17
N GLN A 264 -16.12 25.12 -7.37
CA GLN A 264 -15.77 25.92 -8.55
C GLN A 264 -16.82 26.98 -8.86
N VAL A 265 -18.11 26.64 -8.77
CA VAL A 265 -19.20 27.59 -8.99
C VAL A 265 -19.24 28.67 -7.90
N LEU A 266 -19.08 28.31 -6.63
CA LEU A 266 -18.97 29.28 -5.53
C LEU A 266 -17.80 30.24 -5.76
N MET A 267 -16.63 29.71 -6.15
CA MET A 267 -15.47 30.52 -6.47
C MET A 267 -15.73 31.46 -7.65
N TRP A 268 -16.41 31.01 -8.70
CA TRP A 268 -16.78 31.87 -9.82
C TRP A 268 -17.75 32.97 -9.41
N ILE A 269 -18.77 32.66 -8.60
CA ILE A 269 -19.70 33.66 -8.07
C ILE A 269 -18.94 34.70 -7.24
N GLY A 270 -18.09 34.25 -6.31
CA GLY A 270 -17.29 35.12 -5.44
C GLY A 270 -16.35 36.03 -6.23
N ASN A 271 -15.50 35.46 -7.09
CA ASN A 271 -14.46 36.21 -7.81
C ASN A 271 -15.02 37.25 -8.79
N HIS A 272 -16.20 37.02 -9.36
CA HIS A 272 -16.81 37.95 -10.32
C HIS A 272 -17.73 38.98 -9.66
N THR A 273 -18.02 38.86 -8.35
CA THR A 273 -18.93 39.77 -7.63
C THR A 273 -18.52 41.24 -7.78
N GLN A 274 -17.26 41.58 -7.48
CA GLN A 274 -16.78 42.97 -7.58
C GLN A 274 -16.85 43.52 -9.02
N PHE A 275 -16.49 42.71 -10.02
CA PHE A 275 -16.55 43.11 -11.42
C PHE A 275 -17.99 43.39 -11.87
N LEU A 276 -18.93 42.53 -11.48
CA LEU A 276 -20.34 42.67 -11.82
C LEU A 276 -20.94 43.92 -11.18
N ASP A 277 -20.63 44.17 -9.91
CA ASP A 277 -21.17 45.31 -9.16
C ASP A 277 -20.55 46.65 -9.61
N GLU A 278 -19.23 46.70 -9.86
CA GLU A 278 -18.55 47.96 -10.18
C GLU A 278 -18.55 48.33 -11.66
N LYS A 279 -18.59 47.33 -12.56
CA LYS A 279 -18.46 47.56 -14.01
C LYS A 279 -19.77 47.33 -14.75
N ILE A 280 -20.45 46.22 -14.48
CA ILE A 280 -21.62 45.80 -15.26
C ILE A 280 -22.90 46.48 -14.76
N GLN A 281 -23.15 46.49 -13.45
CA GLN A 281 -24.35 47.08 -12.87
C GLN A 281 -24.55 48.56 -13.27
N PRO A 282 -23.53 49.44 -13.23
CA PRO A 282 -23.71 50.83 -13.63
C PRO A 282 -24.03 51.02 -15.12
N ILE A 283 -23.63 50.07 -15.98
CA ILE A 283 -23.97 50.08 -17.41
C ILE A 283 -25.45 49.72 -17.58
N LEU A 284 -25.93 48.70 -16.85
CA LEU A 284 -27.34 48.30 -16.84
C LEU A 284 -28.24 49.41 -16.30
N ASP A 285 -27.82 50.06 -15.21
CA ASP A 285 -28.56 51.16 -14.59
C ASP A 285 -28.69 52.35 -15.57
N LYS A 286 -27.61 52.68 -16.29
CA LYS A 286 -27.63 53.71 -17.35
C LYS A 286 -28.53 53.33 -18.53
N ALA A 287 -28.64 52.04 -18.84
CA ALA A 287 -29.54 51.53 -19.86
C ALA A 287 -31.01 51.47 -19.39
N GLY A 288 -31.30 51.84 -18.14
CA GLY A 288 -32.64 51.80 -17.55
C GLY A 288 -33.14 50.39 -17.23
N SER A 289 -32.25 49.40 -17.15
CA SER A 289 -32.60 48.03 -16.80
C SER A 289 -32.69 47.87 -15.28
N SER A 290 -33.75 47.24 -14.78
CA SER A 290 -33.93 46.93 -13.35
C SER A 290 -33.28 45.61 -12.93
N VAL A 291 -32.46 45.02 -13.80
CA VAL A 291 -31.85 43.69 -13.59
C VAL A 291 -30.61 43.81 -12.69
N ASN A 292 -30.51 42.92 -11.71
CA ASN A 292 -29.31 42.78 -10.89
C ASN A 292 -28.32 41.82 -11.58
N ALA A 293 -27.19 42.37 -12.06
CA ALA A 293 -26.17 41.62 -12.81
C ALA A 293 -25.59 40.45 -12.01
N ARG A 294 -25.29 40.68 -10.73
CA ARG A 294 -24.73 39.68 -9.82
C ARG A 294 -25.68 38.51 -9.61
N LEU A 295 -26.97 38.81 -9.42
CA LEU A 295 -28.01 37.80 -9.24
C LEU A 295 -28.18 36.96 -10.50
N GLU A 296 -28.33 37.57 -11.68
CA GLU A 296 -28.53 36.82 -12.93
C GLU A 296 -27.31 35.99 -13.32
N PHE A 297 -26.10 36.48 -13.05
CA PHE A 297 -24.88 35.68 -13.21
C PHE A 297 -24.88 34.45 -12.30
N SER A 298 -25.21 34.65 -11.02
CA SER A 298 -25.31 33.56 -10.04
C SER A 298 -26.38 32.54 -10.43
N ARG A 299 -27.54 33.01 -10.92
CA ARG A 299 -28.62 32.15 -11.44
C ARG A 299 -28.16 31.34 -12.66
N GLY A 300 -27.43 31.94 -13.58
CA GLY A 300 -26.87 31.25 -14.74
C GLY A 300 -25.91 30.12 -14.35
N LEU A 301 -25.01 30.37 -13.40
CA LEU A 301 -24.11 29.33 -12.89
C LEU A 301 -24.86 28.26 -12.08
N MET A 302 -25.91 28.64 -11.35
CA MET A 302 -26.75 27.69 -10.62
C MET A 302 -27.43 26.71 -11.56
N MET A 303 -27.88 27.14 -12.75
CA MET A 303 -28.46 26.23 -13.75
C MET A 303 -27.47 25.13 -14.18
N LEU A 304 -26.18 25.44 -14.31
CA LEU A 304 -25.15 24.44 -14.63
C LEU A 304 -25.02 23.39 -13.52
N VAL A 305 -25.06 23.83 -12.26
CA VAL A 305 -25.06 22.94 -11.09
C VAL A 305 -26.28 22.04 -11.11
N LEU A 306 -27.48 22.59 -11.35
CA LEU A 306 -28.72 21.83 -11.38
C LEU A 306 -28.70 20.76 -12.49
N GLU A 307 -28.26 21.10 -13.70
CA GLU A 307 -28.14 20.16 -14.81
C GLU A 307 -27.15 19.03 -14.51
N LYS A 308 -25.99 19.37 -13.94
CA LYS A 308 -24.96 18.40 -13.58
C LYS A 308 -25.40 17.49 -12.44
N LEU A 309 -25.99 18.05 -11.39
CA LEU A 309 -26.51 17.30 -10.24
C LEU A 309 -27.61 16.32 -10.65
N ALA A 310 -28.53 16.75 -11.52
CA ALA A 310 -29.59 15.89 -12.06
C ALA A 310 -29.04 14.72 -12.89
N ALA A 311 -27.91 14.91 -13.59
CA ALA A 311 -27.25 13.85 -14.33
C ALA A 311 -26.49 12.87 -13.41
N ASP A 312 -25.95 13.35 -12.30
CA ASP A 312 -25.10 12.54 -11.40
C ASP A 312 -25.93 11.68 -10.43
N ILE A 313 -27.05 12.20 -9.91
CA ILE A 313 -27.87 11.50 -8.91
C ILE A 313 -28.24 10.06 -9.31
N PRO A 314 -28.77 9.79 -10.52
CA PRO A 314 -29.17 8.43 -10.90
C PRO A 314 -28.06 7.38 -10.79
N CYS A 315 -26.80 7.77 -11.01
CA CYS A 315 -25.64 6.88 -10.89
C CYS A 315 -25.26 6.62 -9.42
N LEU A 316 -25.55 7.56 -8.53
CA LEU A 316 -25.14 7.54 -7.12
C LEU A 316 -26.21 6.91 -6.20
N LEU A 317 -27.45 6.74 -6.67
CA LEU A 317 -28.55 6.17 -5.88
C LEU A 317 -28.28 4.75 -5.33
N TYR A 318 -27.31 4.02 -5.88
CA TYR A 318 -27.05 2.62 -5.52
C TYR A 318 -26.00 2.44 -4.40
N ASP A 319 -25.19 3.46 -4.11
CA ASP A 319 -24.17 3.41 -3.05
C ASP A 319 -24.53 4.39 -1.92
N ASP A 320 -24.77 3.85 -0.72
CA ASP A 320 -25.19 4.63 0.44
C ASP A 320 -24.17 5.70 0.84
N ASN A 321 -22.87 5.39 0.77
CA ASN A 321 -21.83 6.32 1.23
C ASN A 321 -21.65 7.46 0.23
N LEU A 322 -21.66 7.14 -1.07
CA LEU A 322 -21.54 8.15 -2.12
C LEU A 322 -22.75 9.07 -2.15
N PHE A 323 -23.94 8.51 -1.96
CA PHE A 323 -25.17 9.30 -1.89
C PHE A 323 -25.17 10.24 -0.67
N CYS A 324 -24.76 9.75 0.51
CA CYS A 324 -24.63 10.61 1.69
C CYS A 324 -23.62 11.74 1.47
N HIS A 325 -22.45 11.42 0.93
CA HIS A 325 -21.42 12.42 0.61
C HIS A 325 -21.96 13.49 -0.35
N LEU A 326 -22.70 13.09 -1.39
CA LEU A 326 -23.36 14.03 -2.29
C LEU A 326 -24.32 14.97 -1.56
N VAL A 327 -25.19 14.42 -0.70
CA VAL A 327 -26.15 15.22 0.06
C VAL A 327 -25.40 16.20 0.97
N ASP A 328 -24.33 15.77 1.64
CA ASP A 328 -23.53 16.60 2.53
C ASP A 328 -22.90 17.79 1.79
N GLU A 329 -22.27 17.53 0.65
CA GLU A 329 -21.66 18.56 -0.20
C GLU A 329 -22.72 19.53 -0.77
N VAL A 330 -23.89 19.03 -1.17
CA VAL A 330 -25.00 19.88 -1.62
C VAL A 330 -25.52 20.77 -0.49
N LEU A 331 -25.70 20.24 0.72
CA LEU A 331 -26.15 21.02 1.88
C LEU A 331 -25.11 22.07 2.30
N LEU A 332 -23.82 21.74 2.21
CA LEU A 332 -22.73 22.69 2.43
C LEU A 332 -22.74 23.82 1.40
N PHE A 333 -22.81 23.47 0.11
CA PHE A 333 -22.91 24.42 -0.99
C PHE A 333 -24.09 25.37 -0.83
N GLU A 334 -25.29 24.84 -0.54
CA GLU A 334 -26.50 25.64 -0.36
C GLU A 334 -26.37 26.64 0.79
N ARG A 335 -25.78 26.21 1.92
CA ARG A 335 -25.52 27.08 3.07
C ARG A 335 -24.56 28.21 2.72
N GLU A 336 -23.47 27.93 2.00
CA GLU A 336 -22.51 28.96 1.57
C GLU A 336 -23.13 29.92 0.55
N LEU A 337 -23.87 29.40 -0.42
CA LEU A 337 -24.55 30.18 -1.46
C LEU A 337 -25.52 31.21 -0.86
N HIS A 338 -26.30 30.82 0.16
CA HIS A 338 -27.23 31.72 0.82
C HIS A 338 -26.53 32.68 1.81
N SER A 339 -25.63 32.16 2.66
CA SER A 339 -25.04 32.95 3.75
C SER A 339 -23.94 33.91 3.30
N VAL A 340 -23.10 33.50 2.35
CA VAL A 340 -21.94 34.28 1.87
C VAL A 340 -22.29 35.08 0.63
N HIS A 341 -22.94 34.45 -0.36
CA HIS A 341 -23.24 35.08 -1.64
C HIS A 341 -24.62 35.74 -1.71
N GLY A 342 -25.48 35.54 -0.70
CA GLY A 342 -26.78 36.20 -0.61
C GLY A 342 -27.75 35.80 -1.73
N TYR A 343 -27.63 34.57 -2.24
CA TYR A 343 -28.56 34.06 -3.24
C TYR A 343 -29.96 33.87 -2.62
N PRO A 344 -31.04 34.38 -3.24
CA PRO A 344 -32.38 34.26 -2.67
C PRO A 344 -32.94 32.84 -2.81
N GLY A 345 -33.47 32.29 -1.71
CA GLY A 345 -34.12 30.98 -1.68
C GLY A 345 -35.43 30.88 -2.46
N THR A 346 -35.92 31.98 -3.05
CA THR A 346 -37.07 31.99 -3.98
C THR A 346 -36.73 31.43 -5.35
N PHE A 347 -35.45 31.37 -5.70
CA PHE A 347 -35.00 30.84 -6.99
C PHE A 347 -34.68 29.35 -6.90
N ALA A 348 -34.61 28.70 -8.07
CA ALA A 348 -34.21 27.31 -8.17
C ALA A 348 -32.84 27.09 -7.52
N ASN A 349 -32.77 26.01 -6.75
CA ASN A 349 -31.65 25.61 -5.91
C ASN A 349 -31.58 24.06 -5.87
N CYS A 350 -30.48 23.51 -5.37
CA CYS A 350 -30.27 22.06 -5.34
C CYS A 350 -31.28 21.31 -4.47
N MET A 351 -31.89 21.97 -3.49
CA MET A 351 -32.89 21.35 -2.62
C MET A 351 -34.14 20.91 -3.38
N HIS A 352 -34.45 21.54 -4.52
CA HIS A 352 -35.54 21.08 -5.40
C HIS A 352 -35.24 19.73 -6.05
N ILE A 353 -33.98 19.49 -6.45
CA ILE A 353 -33.57 18.22 -7.05
C ILE A 353 -33.55 17.12 -5.99
N LEU A 354 -33.01 17.40 -4.79
CA LEU A 354 -33.07 16.46 -3.67
C LEU A 354 -34.50 16.14 -3.22
N SER A 355 -35.48 17.00 -3.55
CA SER A 355 -36.90 16.81 -3.26
C SER A 355 -37.65 15.99 -4.31
N GLU A 356 -37.00 15.59 -5.40
CA GLU A 356 -37.58 14.68 -6.40
C GLU A 356 -37.83 13.30 -5.77
N GLU A 357 -38.93 12.65 -6.15
CA GLU A 357 -39.45 11.48 -5.42
C GLU A 357 -38.42 10.36 -5.23
N THR A 358 -37.73 9.96 -6.29
CA THR A 358 -36.75 8.86 -6.25
C THR A 358 -35.55 9.18 -5.37
N CYS A 359 -35.00 10.38 -5.52
CA CYS A 359 -33.87 10.89 -4.74
C CYS A 359 -34.25 11.04 -3.26
N PHE A 360 -35.42 11.64 -3.01
CA PHE A 360 -35.92 11.91 -1.67
C PHE A 360 -36.21 10.62 -0.88
N GLN A 361 -36.88 9.64 -1.49
CA GLN A 361 -37.12 8.35 -0.84
C GLN A 361 -35.81 7.62 -0.53
N ARG A 362 -34.82 7.71 -1.45
CA ARG A 362 -33.48 7.16 -1.19
C ARG A 362 -32.83 7.87 -0.01
N TRP A 363 -32.90 9.19 0.05
CA TRP A 363 -32.37 9.98 1.15
C TRP A 363 -32.98 9.58 2.49
N LEU A 364 -34.32 9.53 2.60
CA LEU A 364 -34.97 9.06 3.82
C LEU A 364 -34.51 7.66 4.25
N THR A 365 -34.36 6.75 3.28
CA THR A 365 -33.94 5.36 3.54
C THR A 365 -32.52 5.30 4.09
N VAL A 366 -31.59 6.01 3.44
CA VAL A 366 -30.18 6.05 3.82
C VAL A 366 -30.00 6.77 5.16
N GLU A 367 -30.70 7.89 5.37
CA GLU A 367 -30.67 8.64 6.63
C GLU A 367 -31.17 7.78 7.79
N ARG A 368 -32.30 7.07 7.62
CA ARG A 368 -32.80 6.11 8.62
C ARG A 368 -31.76 5.04 8.94
N LYS A 369 -31.15 4.44 7.91
CA LYS A 369 -30.16 3.36 8.07
C LYS A 369 -28.96 3.84 8.89
N PHE A 370 -28.38 4.99 8.56
CA PHE A 370 -27.22 5.52 9.28
C PHE A 370 -27.58 5.99 10.69
N ALA A 371 -28.76 6.60 10.89
CA ALA A 371 -29.23 6.97 12.22
C ALA A 371 -29.39 5.75 13.14
N LEU A 372 -29.96 4.64 12.65
CA LEU A 372 -30.08 3.40 13.40
C LEU A 372 -28.71 2.77 13.72
N GLN A 373 -27.78 2.75 12.76
CA GLN A 373 -26.41 2.28 12.99
C GLN A 373 -25.68 3.11 14.05
N LYS A 374 -25.84 4.45 14.00
CA LYS A 374 -25.29 5.35 15.01
C LYS A 374 -25.91 5.08 16.39
N MET A 375 -27.21 4.82 16.43
CA MET A 375 -27.97 4.46 17.63
C MET A 375 -27.50 3.14 18.26
N ASP A 376 -27.19 2.13 17.45
CA ASP A 376 -26.60 0.87 17.92
C ASP A 376 -25.19 1.07 18.47
N SER A 377 -24.36 1.81 17.73
CA SER A 377 -22.98 2.11 18.12
C SER A 377 -22.90 2.87 19.43
N MET A 378 -23.78 3.85 19.66
CA MET A 378 -23.75 4.67 20.86
C MET A 378 -24.22 3.92 22.12
N LEU A 379 -25.25 3.07 22.03
CA LEU A 379 -25.71 2.27 23.18
C LEU A 379 -24.73 1.14 23.54
N SER A 380 -23.92 0.70 22.57
CA SER A 380 -22.86 -0.30 22.76
C SER A 380 -21.58 0.29 23.37
N SER A 381 -21.45 1.62 23.43
CA SER A 381 -20.28 2.29 24.00
C SER A 381 -20.16 2.04 25.51
N GLU A 382 -18.95 1.81 26.00
CA GLU A 382 -18.68 1.65 27.44
C GLU A 382 -19.04 2.91 28.24
N ALA A 383 -18.91 4.08 27.60
CA ALA A 383 -19.21 5.38 28.20
C ALA A 383 -20.70 5.77 28.10
N ALA A 384 -21.53 4.99 27.41
CA ALA A 384 -22.91 5.36 27.04
C ALA A 384 -23.76 5.87 28.22
N TRP A 385 -23.55 5.32 29.41
CA TRP A 385 -24.35 5.57 30.61
C TRP A 385 -23.69 6.54 31.60
N ILE A 386 -22.53 7.07 31.25
CA ILE A 386 -21.76 8.01 32.09
C ILE A 386 -22.05 9.42 31.59
N SER A 387 -22.23 10.38 32.51
CA SER A 387 -22.32 11.80 32.14
C SER A 387 -20.98 12.30 31.64
N GLN A 388 -21.00 13.06 30.54
CA GLN A 388 -19.81 13.65 29.93
C GLN A 388 -19.08 14.62 30.88
N TYR A 389 -19.82 15.25 31.81
CA TYR A 389 -19.32 16.30 32.71
C TYR A 389 -19.19 15.86 34.16
N LYS A 390 -18.90 14.58 34.40
CA LYS A 390 -18.84 13.96 35.74
C LYS A 390 -17.97 14.71 36.77
N ASP A 391 -16.95 15.45 36.31
CA ASP A 391 -15.99 16.16 37.16
C ASP A 391 -16.36 17.64 37.41
N ILE A 392 -17.50 18.11 36.90
CA ILE A 392 -17.96 19.50 37.08
C ILE A 392 -19.38 19.47 37.68
N THR A 393 -19.48 19.36 39.01
CA THR A 393 -20.77 19.17 39.72
C THR A 393 -21.78 20.30 39.54
N ASP A 394 -21.34 21.46 39.07
CA ASP A 394 -22.16 22.67 38.96
C ASP A 394 -22.69 22.90 37.52
N VAL A 395 -22.38 22.01 36.57
CA VAL A 395 -22.73 22.15 35.14
C VAL A 395 -23.81 21.18 34.66
N ASP A 396 -23.96 20.01 35.29
CA ASP A 396 -24.94 19.00 34.87
C ASP A 396 -25.88 18.59 36.03
N GLU A 397 -26.88 19.44 36.32
CA GLU A 397 -27.91 19.17 37.33
C GLU A 397 -28.71 17.88 37.02
N MET A 398 -28.88 17.55 35.74
CA MET A 398 -29.69 16.40 35.30
C MET A 398 -28.89 15.10 35.20
N LYS A 399 -27.56 15.14 35.32
CA LYS A 399 -26.65 14.00 35.16
C LYS A 399 -26.98 13.22 33.90
N VAL A 400 -26.98 13.92 32.77
CA VAL A 400 -27.39 13.38 31.47
C VAL A 400 -26.34 12.39 30.99
N PRO A 401 -26.71 11.16 30.62
CA PRO A 401 -25.75 10.20 30.08
C PRO A 401 -25.35 10.55 28.64
N ASP A 402 -24.11 10.21 28.26
CA ASP A 402 -23.53 10.42 26.92
C ASP A 402 -24.44 9.93 25.77
N CYS A 403 -25.13 8.81 25.96
CA CYS A 403 -26.05 8.29 24.96
C CYS A 403 -27.25 9.23 24.73
N ALA A 404 -27.76 9.92 25.74
CA ALA A 404 -28.90 10.81 25.55
C ALA A 404 -28.48 12.09 24.80
N GLU A 405 -27.32 12.66 25.13
CA GLU A 405 -26.78 13.84 24.46
C GLU A 405 -26.41 13.55 23.00
N THR A 406 -25.73 12.44 22.76
CA THR A 406 -25.37 12.01 21.41
C THR A 406 -26.62 11.76 20.57
N PHE A 407 -27.70 11.27 21.17
CA PHE A 407 -28.96 11.00 20.46
C PHE A 407 -29.67 12.30 20.08
N MET A 408 -29.75 13.26 21.01
CA MET A 408 -30.32 14.57 20.71
C MET A 408 -29.47 15.33 19.67
N THR A 409 -28.15 15.18 19.72
CA THR A 409 -27.25 15.73 18.69
C THR A 409 -27.52 15.11 17.31
N LEU A 410 -27.72 13.80 17.24
CA LEU A 410 -28.11 13.12 16.00
C LEU A 410 -29.43 13.69 15.45
N LEU A 411 -30.44 13.87 16.30
CA LEU A 411 -31.71 14.47 15.87
C LEU A 411 -31.54 15.92 15.39
N LEU A 412 -30.71 16.74 16.07
CA LEU A 412 -30.40 18.10 15.62
C LEU A 412 -29.73 18.11 14.24
N VAL A 413 -28.78 17.21 14.01
CA VAL A 413 -28.12 17.06 12.70
C VAL A 413 -29.16 16.72 11.64
N ILE A 414 -30.07 15.77 11.91
CA ILE A 414 -31.16 15.45 10.99
C ILE A 414 -32.05 16.67 10.74
N THR A 415 -32.42 17.43 11.78
CA THR A 415 -33.21 18.68 11.65
C THR A 415 -32.52 19.69 10.75
N ASP A 416 -31.20 19.91 10.91
CA ASP A 416 -30.44 20.85 10.10
C ASP A 416 -30.44 20.49 8.61
N ARG A 417 -30.48 19.19 8.31
CA ARG A 417 -30.45 18.66 6.94
C ARG A 417 -31.74 18.89 6.18
N TYR A 418 -32.90 18.72 6.82
CA TYR A 418 -34.20 18.84 6.13
C TYR A 418 -34.89 20.20 6.30
N LYS A 419 -34.46 21.05 7.24
CA LYS A 419 -35.13 22.34 7.53
C LYS A 419 -35.24 23.27 6.32
N HIS A 420 -34.29 23.18 5.40
CA HIS A 420 -34.22 24.00 4.18
C HIS A 420 -34.92 23.38 2.96
N LEU A 421 -35.59 22.24 3.11
CA LEU A 421 -36.36 21.67 2.00
C LEU A 421 -37.44 22.67 1.52
N PRO A 422 -37.70 22.75 0.20
CA PRO A 422 -38.63 23.73 -0.35
C PRO A 422 -40.09 23.45 0.02
N THR A 423 -40.49 22.19 0.08
CA THR A 423 -41.89 21.79 0.24
C THR A 423 -42.18 21.31 1.65
N ALA A 424 -43.27 21.81 2.26
CA ALA A 424 -43.69 21.41 3.60
C ALA A 424 -43.97 19.90 3.71
N SER A 425 -44.60 19.29 2.70
CA SER A 425 -44.81 17.83 2.64
C SER A 425 -43.52 17.01 2.80
N ARG A 426 -42.40 17.46 2.20
CA ARG A 426 -41.10 16.79 2.33
C ARG A 426 -40.52 16.95 3.74
N LYS A 427 -40.66 18.13 4.35
CA LYS A 427 -40.27 18.35 5.75
C LYS A 427 -41.06 17.46 6.70
N LEU A 428 -42.36 17.30 6.47
CA LEU A 428 -43.22 16.43 7.29
C LEU A 428 -42.80 14.96 7.20
N GLN A 429 -42.40 14.46 6.03
CA GLN A 429 -41.89 13.08 5.91
C GLN A 429 -40.59 12.86 6.70
N PHE A 430 -39.69 13.85 6.72
CA PHE A 430 -38.51 13.79 7.59
C PHE A 430 -38.85 13.93 9.08
N LEU A 431 -39.86 14.73 9.43
CA LEU A 431 -40.36 14.81 10.80
C LEU A 431 -40.90 13.46 11.28
N GLU A 432 -41.64 12.73 10.43
CA GLU A 432 -42.07 11.37 10.76
C GLU A 432 -40.88 10.42 10.96
N LEU A 433 -39.82 10.52 10.13
CA LEU A 433 -38.57 9.78 10.39
C LEU A 433 -37.96 10.14 11.75
N GLN A 434 -37.93 11.42 12.15
CA GLN A 434 -37.43 11.81 13.47
C GLN A 434 -38.27 11.24 14.61
N LYS A 435 -39.60 11.26 14.47
CA LYS A 435 -40.53 10.67 15.44
C LYS A 435 -40.33 9.16 15.57
N ASP A 436 -40.14 8.46 14.46
CA ASP A 436 -39.79 7.04 14.46
C ASP A 436 -38.48 6.76 15.20
N LEU A 437 -37.43 7.58 14.97
CA LEU A 437 -36.14 7.41 15.65
C LEU A 437 -36.24 7.63 17.16
N VAL A 438 -37.08 8.58 17.62
CA VAL A 438 -37.38 8.78 19.04
C VAL A 438 -38.09 7.55 19.62
N ASP A 439 -39.06 6.99 18.89
CA ASP A 439 -39.77 5.77 19.28
C ASP A 439 -38.81 4.57 19.41
N ASP A 440 -37.96 4.36 18.40
CA ASP A 440 -36.94 3.32 18.36
C ASP A 440 -35.96 3.45 19.53
N PHE A 441 -35.50 4.67 19.83
CA PHE A 441 -34.62 4.92 20.96
C PHE A 441 -35.32 4.63 22.29
N ARG A 442 -36.58 5.07 22.47
CA ARG A 442 -37.38 4.75 23.66
C ARG A 442 -37.54 3.24 23.84
N ILE A 443 -37.82 2.50 22.77
CA ILE A 443 -37.95 1.03 22.82
C ILE A 443 -36.63 0.40 23.30
N ARG A 444 -35.49 0.83 22.78
CA ARG A 444 -34.17 0.33 23.19
C ARG A 444 -33.85 0.68 24.65
N LEU A 445 -34.13 1.91 25.09
CA LEU A 445 -34.02 2.30 26.50
C LEU A 445 -34.89 1.40 27.39
N THR A 446 -36.11 1.09 26.95
CA THR A 446 -37.01 0.18 27.67
C THR A 446 -36.44 -1.23 27.75
N GLN A 447 -35.79 -1.73 26.69
CA GLN A 447 -35.14 -3.04 26.67
C GLN A 447 -33.99 -3.09 27.68
N VAL A 448 -33.06 -2.13 27.62
CA VAL A 448 -31.93 -2.06 28.56
C VAL A 448 -32.41 -1.88 30.01
N MET A 449 -33.44 -1.06 30.23
CA MET A 449 -34.06 -0.90 31.54
C MET A 449 -34.63 -2.23 32.08
N LYS A 450 -35.26 -3.04 31.21
CA LYS A 450 -35.83 -4.33 31.62
C LYS A 450 -34.74 -5.30 32.09
N GLU A 451 -33.56 -5.29 31.49
CA GLU A 451 -32.41 -6.09 31.91
C GLU A 451 -31.95 -5.73 33.34
N GLU A 452 -31.98 -4.44 33.67
CA GLU A 452 -31.57 -3.89 34.97
C GLU A 452 -32.66 -3.92 36.05
N THR A 453 -33.84 -4.51 35.78
CA THR A 453 -35.00 -4.46 36.70
C THR A 453 -34.71 -5.06 38.09
N ARG A 454 -33.73 -5.98 38.19
CA ARG A 454 -33.31 -6.59 39.47
C ARG A 454 -32.54 -5.61 40.35
N ALA A 455 -31.92 -4.60 39.77
CA ALA A 455 -31.15 -3.57 40.44
C ALA A 455 -31.74 -2.19 40.09
N SER A 456 -33.01 -1.95 40.47
CA SER A 456 -33.73 -0.70 40.17
C SER A 456 -33.09 0.55 40.78
N LEU A 457 -32.24 0.40 41.80
CA LEU A 457 -31.42 1.48 42.37
C LEU A 457 -29.99 1.52 41.82
N GLY A 458 -29.67 0.65 40.86
CA GLY A 458 -28.37 0.57 40.23
C GLY A 458 -28.07 1.81 39.38
N PHE A 459 -26.79 2.16 39.27
CA PHE A 459 -26.31 3.31 38.51
C PHE A 459 -26.92 3.39 37.10
N ARG A 460 -26.92 2.26 36.37
CA ARG A 460 -27.40 2.21 34.99
C ARG A 460 -28.92 2.42 34.88
N TYR A 461 -29.70 1.92 35.83
CA TYR A 461 -31.14 2.14 35.87
C TYR A 461 -31.46 3.63 36.06
N CYS A 462 -30.75 4.30 36.97
CA CYS A 462 -30.88 5.74 37.18
C CYS A 462 -30.39 6.56 35.97
N ALA A 463 -29.31 6.14 35.32
CA ALA A 463 -28.83 6.78 34.09
C ALA A 463 -29.88 6.71 32.96
N ILE A 464 -30.54 5.56 32.79
CA ILE A 464 -31.65 5.43 31.82
C ILE A 464 -32.81 6.35 32.19
N LEU A 465 -33.15 6.45 33.48
CA LEU A 465 -34.20 7.36 33.94
C LEU A 465 -33.87 8.83 33.59
N ASN A 466 -32.63 9.24 33.82
CA ASN A 466 -32.15 10.58 33.47
C ASN A 466 -32.18 10.81 31.96
N ALA A 467 -31.79 9.81 31.14
CA ALA A 467 -31.89 9.88 29.68
C ALA A 467 -33.34 10.15 29.23
N VAL A 468 -34.29 9.38 29.77
CA VAL A 468 -35.72 9.51 29.44
C VAL A 468 -36.24 10.90 29.83
N ASN A 469 -35.89 11.38 31.03
CA ASN A 469 -36.31 12.70 31.49
C ASN A 469 -35.70 13.84 30.65
N TYR A 470 -34.40 13.73 30.33
CA TYR A 470 -33.70 14.70 29.51
C TYR A 470 -34.31 14.80 28.12
N ILE A 471 -34.49 13.67 27.43
CA ILE A 471 -35.07 13.65 26.07
C ILE A 471 -36.50 14.21 26.08
N SER A 472 -37.32 13.83 27.06
CA SER A 472 -38.67 14.38 27.24
C SER A 472 -38.66 15.90 27.37
N THR A 473 -37.75 16.43 28.20
CA THR A 473 -37.61 17.88 28.44
C THR A 473 -37.14 18.61 27.18
N VAL A 474 -36.10 18.10 26.50
CA VAL A 474 -35.56 18.75 25.29
C VAL A 474 -36.58 18.70 24.14
N LEU A 475 -37.35 17.62 23.99
CA LEU A 475 -38.41 17.55 22.98
C LEU A 475 -39.55 18.52 23.27
N ALA A 476 -39.89 18.76 24.55
CA ALA A 476 -40.85 19.78 24.93
C ALA A 476 -40.34 21.19 24.58
N ASP A 477 -39.07 21.49 24.86
CA ASP A 477 -38.47 22.76 24.45
C ASP A 477 -38.41 22.91 22.91
N TRP A 478 -38.19 21.81 22.19
CA TRP A 478 -38.18 21.84 20.73
C TRP A 478 -39.55 22.07 20.12
N ALA A 479 -40.61 21.58 20.76
CA ALA A 479 -41.97 21.81 20.31
C ALA A 479 -42.30 23.31 20.22
N ASP A 480 -41.73 24.12 21.10
CA ASP A 480 -41.93 25.58 21.15
C ASP A 480 -41.05 26.36 20.15
N ASN A 481 -40.11 25.69 19.45
CA ASN A 481 -39.30 26.35 18.44
C ASN A 481 -40.13 26.70 17.21
N VAL A 482 -39.89 27.90 16.66
CA VAL A 482 -40.60 28.45 15.47
C VAL A 482 -40.65 27.46 14.31
N PHE A 483 -39.56 26.73 14.07
CA PHE A 483 -39.50 25.75 13.00
C PHE A 483 -40.51 24.59 13.18
N PHE A 484 -40.61 24.04 14.39
CA PHE A 484 -41.53 22.92 14.65
C PHE A 484 -42.99 23.39 14.75
N LEU A 485 -43.24 24.61 15.23
CA LEU A 485 -44.56 25.25 15.15
C LEU A 485 -45.02 25.44 13.69
N GLN A 486 -44.11 25.82 12.79
CA GLN A 486 -44.40 25.89 11.35
C GLN A 486 -44.73 24.52 10.76
N LEU A 487 -44.04 23.46 11.19
CA LEU A 487 -44.35 22.09 10.77
C LEU A 487 -45.69 21.62 11.32
N GLN A 488 -46.04 21.97 12.56
CA GLN A 488 -47.35 21.69 13.14
C GLN A 488 -48.46 22.31 12.29
N GLN A 489 -48.32 23.60 11.96
CA GLN A 489 -49.27 24.28 11.08
C GLN A 489 -49.35 23.61 9.70
N ALA A 490 -48.22 23.24 9.11
CA ALA A 490 -48.21 22.55 7.81
C ALA A 490 -48.90 21.18 7.87
N ALA A 491 -48.72 20.41 8.95
CA ALA A 491 -49.39 19.12 9.14
C ALA A 491 -50.91 19.30 9.23
N LEU A 492 -51.35 20.32 9.96
CA LEU A 492 -52.75 20.72 10.08
C LEU A 492 -53.36 21.12 8.75
N GLU A 493 -52.65 21.92 7.95
CA GLU A 493 -53.10 22.33 6.62
C GLU A 493 -53.29 21.12 5.69
N VAL A 494 -52.33 20.19 5.68
CA VAL A 494 -52.45 18.93 4.91
C VAL A 494 -53.63 18.08 5.40
N PHE A 495 -53.86 18.01 6.71
CA PHE A 495 -55.01 17.30 7.27
C PHE A 495 -56.34 17.96 6.90
N ALA A 496 -56.39 19.30 6.88
CA ALA A 496 -57.56 20.08 6.50
C ALA A 496 -57.92 19.90 5.03
N GLU A 497 -56.92 19.86 4.15
CA GLU A 497 -57.09 19.60 2.72
C GLU A 497 -57.67 18.20 2.47
N ASN A 498 -57.13 17.19 3.15
CA ASN A 498 -57.61 15.81 3.05
C ASN A 498 -59.05 15.63 3.58
N ASN A 499 -59.45 16.42 4.59
CA ASN A 499 -60.76 16.31 5.24
C ASN A 499 -61.75 17.43 4.84
N THR A 500 -61.40 18.29 3.88
CA THR A 500 -62.23 19.43 3.42
C THR A 500 -62.72 20.37 4.54
N LEU A 501 -61.88 20.61 5.55
CA LEU A 501 -62.22 21.45 6.70
C LEU A 501 -62.12 22.95 6.37
N SER A 502 -62.99 23.77 6.94
CA SER A 502 -62.94 25.24 6.78
C SER A 502 -61.80 25.86 7.60
N LYS A 503 -61.26 27.02 7.16
CA LYS A 503 -60.20 27.75 7.88
C LYS A 503 -60.55 28.11 9.34
N LEU A 504 -61.84 28.32 9.64
CA LEU A 504 -62.31 28.58 11.00
C LEU A 504 -62.24 27.33 11.88
N GLN A 505 -62.62 26.17 11.34
CA GLN A 505 -62.49 24.87 12.02
C GLN A 505 -61.02 24.48 12.20
N LEU A 506 -60.16 24.84 11.23
CA LEU A 506 -58.72 24.61 11.32
C LEU A 506 -58.09 25.44 12.46
N GLY A 507 -58.46 26.71 12.62
CA GLY A 507 -58.00 27.53 13.73
C GLY A 507 -58.47 27.03 15.10
N GLN A 508 -59.67 26.44 15.17
CA GLN A 508 -60.16 25.78 16.38
C GLN A 508 -59.39 24.49 16.69
N LEU A 509 -59.12 23.67 15.68
CA LEU A 509 -58.29 22.46 15.80
C LEU A 509 -56.85 22.81 16.20
N ALA A 510 -56.24 23.82 15.58
CA ALA A 510 -54.89 24.29 15.93
C ALA A 510 -54.79 24.76 17.39
N SER A 511 -55.87 25.33 17.95
CA SER A 511 -55.92 25.73 19.37
C SER A 511 -56.14 24.56 20.33
N MET A 512 -56.56 23.40 19.82
CA MET A 512 -56.84 22.18 20.58
C MET A 512 -55.78 21.10 20.37
N GLU A 513 -54.96 21.22 19.33
CA GLU A 513 -53.97 20.21 18.97
C GLU A 513 -52.70 20.32 19.79
N SER A 514 -52.27 19.14 20.20
CA SER A 514 -51.00 18.84 20.84
C SER A 514 -49.81 19.15 19.93
N SER A 515 -48.65 19.42 20.52
CA SER A 515 -47.41 19.65 19.79
C SER A 515 -47.01 18.44 18.92
N VAL A 516 -46.18 18.66 17.90
CA VAL A 516 -45.72 17.61 16.97
C VAL A 516 -44.99 16.44 17.65
N PHE A 517 -44.49 16.64 18.88
CA PHE A 517 -43.78 15.64 19.66
C PHE A 517 -44.58 15.10 20.86
N ASP A 518 -45.81 15.57 21.09
CA ASP A 518 -46.54 15.26 22.32
C ASP A 518 -46.81 13.77 22.51
N ASP A 519 -47.09 13.02 21.44
CA ASP A 519 -47.23 11.56 21.51
C ASP A 519 -45.94 10.89 22.02
N MET A 520 -44.79 11.32 21.50
CA MET A 520 -43.47 10.81 21.90
C MET A 520 -43.13 11.20 23.34
N ILE A 521 -43.37 12.46 23.72
CA ILE A 521 -43.19 12.99 25.07
C ILE A 521 -44.07 12.19 26.04
N ASN A 522 -45.35 11.98 25.72
CA ASN A 522 -46.28 11.19 26.54
C ASN A 522 -45.79 9.75 26.74
N LEU A 523 -45.21 9.12 25.73
CA LEU A 523 -44.66 7.76 25.84
C LEU A 523 -43.38 7.72 26.69
N LEU A 524 -42.52 8.73 26.60
CA LEU A 524 -41.34 8.88 27.46
C LEU A 524 -41.74 9.17 28.92
N GLU A 525 -42.72 10.03 29.15
CA GLU A 525 -43.23 10.36 30.49
C GLU A 525 -43.90 9.15 31.15
N ARG A 526 -44.64 8.33 30.40
CA ARG A 526 -45.15 7.04 30.90
C ARG A 526 -44.03 6.11 31.32
N LEU A 527 -42.98 5.98 30.49
CA LEU A 527 -41.80 5.17 30.83
C LEU A 527 -41.12 5.70 32.11
N LYS A 528 -40.95 7.03 32.23
CA LYS A 528 -40.41 7.69 33.42
C LYS A 528 -41.23 7.36 34.66
N HIS A 529 -42.55 7.49 34.58
CA HIS A 529 -43.47 7.21 35.68
C HIS A 529 -43.41 5.75 36.12
N ASP A 530 -43.40 4.80 35.17
CA ASP A 530 -43.27 3.38 35.44
C ASP A 530 -41.94 3.06 36.15
N MET A 531 -40.84 3.69 35.72
CA MET A 531 -39.52 3.52 36.32
C MET A 531 -39.45 4.06 37.75
N LEU A 532 -39.96 5.27 37.96
CA LEU A 532 -40.01 5.91 39.28
C LEU A 532 -40.85 5.09 40.26
N THR A 533 -42.02 4.60 39.82
CA THR A 533 -42.89 3.76 40.65
C THR A 533 -42.15 2.50 41.14
N ARG A 534 -41.39 1.84 40.26
CA ARG A 534 -40.58 0.67 40.62
C ARG A 534 -39.45 0.99 41.59
N GLN A 535 -38.79 2.15 41.44
CA GLN A 535 -37.78 2.59 42.40
C GLN A 535 -38.39 2.85 43.78
N VAL A 536 -39.52 3.56 43.83
CA VAL A 536 -40.23 3.83 45.09
C VAL A 536 -40.64 2.52 45.77
N ASP A 537 -41.23 1.58 45.02
CA ASP A 537 -41.61 0.26 45.54
C ASP A 537 -40.42 -0.54 46.08
N HIS A 538 -39.27 -0.46 45.41
CA HIS A 538 -38.04 -1.11 45.83
C HIS A 538 -37.49 -0.50 47.12
N VAL A 539 -37.34 0.83 47.19
CA VAL A 539 -36.89 1.55 48.38
C VAL A 539 -37.83 1.25 49.55
N PHE A 540 -39.14 1.32 49.32
CA PHE A 540 -40.12 1.04 50.36
C PHE A 540 -40.01 -0.39 50.88
N ARG A 541 -39.74 -1.37 50.01
CA ARG A 541 -39.50 -2.76 50.39
C ARG A 541 -38.22 -2.92 51.21
N GLU A 542 -37.10 -2.33 50.78
CA GLU A 542 -35.84 -2.39 51.51
C GLU A 542 -35.95 -1.74 52.89
N VAL A 543 -36.54 -0.55 52.97
CA VAL A 543 -36.78 0.14 54.25
C VAL A 543 -37.70 -0.69 55.14
N LYS A 544 -38.77 -1.27 54.59
CA LYS A 544 -39.69 -2.13 55.34
C LYS A 544 -38.99 -3.39 55.85
N ASP A 545 -38.13 -4.01 55.06
CA ASP A 545 -37.37 -5.20 55.45
C ASP A 545 -36.33 -4.89 56.52
N ALA A 546 -35.60 -3.78 56.38
CA ALA A 546 -34.69 -3.28 57.42
C ALA A 546 -35.44 -2.95 58.73
N ALA A 547 -36.62 -2.32 58.61
CA ALA A 547 -37.46 -1.99 59.75
C ALA A 547 -38.06 -3.23 60.46
N LYS A 548 -38.14 -4.41 59.82
CA LYS A 548 -38.61 -5.65 60.49
C LYS A 548 -37.69 -6.06 61.63
N LEU A 549 -36.36 -5.91 61.48
CA LEU A 549 -35.40 -6.20 62.56
C LEU A 549 -35.62 -5.25 63.73
N TYR A 550 -35.73 -3.96 63.45
CA TYR A 550 -36.04 -2.94 64.45
C TYR A 550 -37.37 -3.25 65.17
N LYS A 551 -38.42 -3.61 64.43
CA LYS A 551 -39.72 -3.99 65.00
C LYS A 551 -39.64 -5.25 65.86
N LYS A 552 -38.88 -6.27 65.45
CA LYS A 552 -38.73 -7.51 66.22
C LYS A 552 -37.98 -7.28 67.52
N GLU A 553 -36.90 -6.49 67.48
CA GLU A 553 -36.10 -6.15 68.66
C GLU A 553 -36.87 -5.23 69.62
N SER A 554 -37.51 -4.18 69.11
CA SER A 554 -38.36 -3.30 69.92
C SER A 554 -39.54 -4.04 70.57
N VAL A 555 -40.20 -4.96 69.86
CA VAL A 555 -41.24 -5.82 70.45
C VAL A 555 -40.67 -6.76 71.52
N LYS A 556 -39.48 -7.32 71.30
CA LYS A 556 -38.80 -8.17 72.31
C LYS A 556 -38.50 -7.37 73.58
N GLU A 557 -37.94 -6.17 73.44
CA GLU A 557 -37.66 -5.28 74.56
C GLU A 557 -38.96 -4.82 75.25
N ALA A 558 -40.02 -4.56 74.50
CA ALA A 558 -41.32 -4.23 75.06
C ALA A 558 -41.92 -5.40 75.86
N CYS A 559 -41.76 -6.64 75.37
CA CYS A 559 -42.15 -7.83 76.12
C CYS A 559 -41.32 -8.00 77.41
N ILE A 560 -40.04 -7.62 77.42
CA ILE A 560 -39.23 -7.62 78.64
C ILE A 560 -39.85 -6.64 79.65
N VAL A 561 -40.10 -5.39 79.25
CA VAL A 561 -40.71 -4.34 80.10
C VAL A 561 -42.05 -4.78 80.70
N LEU A 562 -42.94 -5.32 79.86
CA LEU A 562 -44.28 -5.74 80.28
C LEU A 562 -44.25 -6.95 81.24
N ASN A 563 -43.23 -7.81 81.14
CA ASN A 563 -43.10 -9.02 81.94
C ASN A 563 -42.10 -8.92 83.11
N LEU A 564 -41.48 -7.75 83.36
CA LEU A 564 -40.62 -7.58 84.55
C LEU A 564 -41.40 -7.94 85.82
N ASN A 565 -40.72 -8.44 86.85
CA ASN A 565 -41.37 -8.61 88.14
C ASN A 565 -41.87 -7.23 88.67
N ILE A 566 -42.89 -7.23 89.54
CA ILE A 566 -43.54 -6.01 90.02
C ILE A 566 -42.55 -5.07 90.72
N GLY A 567 -41.61 -5.60 91.50
CA GLY A 567 -40.60 -4.81 92.21
C GLY A 567 -39.64 -4.10 91.25
N SER A 568 -39.07 -4.83 90.28
CA SER A 568 -38.18 -4.30 89.24
C SER A 568 -38.88 -3.28 88.34
N ALA A 569 -40.18 -3.47 88.05
CA ALA A 569 -40.96 -2.51 87.27
C ALA A 569 -41.22 -1.19 88.02
N LEU A 570 -41.48 -1.26 89.33
CA LEU A 570 -41.63 -0.07 90.19
C LEU A 570 -40.31 0.68 90.31
N LEU A 571 -39.20 -0.03 90.53
CA LEU A 571 -37.87 0.56 90.60
C LEU A 571 -37.49 1.22 89.27
N LEU A 572 -37.74 0.56 88.14
CA LEU A 572 -37.48 1.14 86.82
C LEU A 572 -38.33 2.39 86.59
N LYS A 573 -39.62 2.37 86.98
CA LYS A 573 -40.50 3.53 86.86
C LYS A 573 -40.05 4.71 87.74
N ASP A 574 -39.62 4.45 88.97
CA ASP A 574 -39.14 5.48 89.89
C ASP A 574 -37.81 6.08 89.41
N VAL A 575 -36.88 5.26 88.91
CA VAL A 575 -35.61 5.72 88.33
C VAL A 575 -35.84 6.60 87.10
N LEU A 576 -36.77 6.22 86.20
CA LEU A 576 -37.11 7.01 85.01
C LEU A 576 -37.80 8.35 85.35
N GLN A 577 -38.56 8.41 86.45
CA GLN A 577 -39.25 9.62 86.91
C GLN A 577 -38.40 10.50 87.83
N SER A 578 -37.34 9.95 88.41
CA SER A 578 -36.43 10.67 89.29
C SER A 578 -35.57 11.65 88.50
N THR A 579 -35.59 12.94 88.89
CA THR A 579 -34.81 14.00 88.23
C THR A 579 -33.37 14.09 88.78
N SER A 580 -33.00 13.25 89.75
CA SER A 580 -31.77 13.43 90.55
C SER A 580 -31.00 12.15 90.93
N GLY A 581 -31.27 10.97 90.36
CA GLY A 581 -30.66 9.70 90.80
C GLY A 581 -29.65 9.09 89.82
N GLN A 582 -28.42 8.85 90.26
CA GLN A 582 -27.60 7.78 89.69
C GLN A 582 -28.27 6.43 90.00
N PRO A 583 -28.30 5.46 89.05
CA PRO A 583 -27.65 5.46 87.74
C PRO A 583 -28.44 6.20 86.64
N PRO A 584 -27.77 6.65 85.55
CA PRO A 584 -28.44 7.28 84.41
C PRO A 584 -29.57 6.40 83.85
N ALA A 585 -30.69 7.00 83.42
CA ALA A 585 -31.83 6.28 82.85
C ALA A 585 -31.43 5.26 81.77
N THR A 586 -30.43 5.60 80.94
CA THR A 586 -29.87 4.71 79.92
C THR A 586 -29.14 3.49 80.50
N ALA A 587 -28.44 3.63 81.63
CA ALA A 587 -27.77 2.51 82.29
C ALA A 587 -28.80 1.57 82.95
N ALA A 588 -29.83 2.12 83.59
CA ALA A 588 -30.92 1.33 84.18
C ALA A 588 -31.71 0.55 83.12
N LEU A 589 -31.96 1.14 81.95
CA LEU A 589 -32.59 0.44 80.81
C LEU A 589 -31.70 -0.71 80.30
N ASN A 590 -30.40 -0.48 80.15
CA ASN A 590 -29.45 -1.52 79.70
C ASN A 590 -29.35 -2.69 80.67
N GLU A 591 -29.36 -2.45 81.99
CA GLU A 591 -29.33 -3.51 83.02
C GLU A 591 -30.56 -4.43 82.95
N VAL A 592 -31.69 -3.88 82.53
CA VAL A 592 -32.96 -4.61 82.35
C VAL A 592 -33.01 -5.32 80.99
N GLY A 593 -32.00 -5.11 80.13
CA GLY A 593 -31.90 -5.71 78.80
C GLY A 593 -32.64 -4.93 77.70
N ILE A 594 -32.86 -3.62 77.91
CA ILE A 594 -33.48 -2.69 76.96
C ILE A 594 -32.37 -1.81 76.38
N TYR A 595 -32.06 -1.98 75.11
CA TYR A 595 -30.94 -1.30 74.47
C TYR A 595 -31.37 -0.35 73.35
N LYS A 596 -32.57 -0.52 72.78
CA LYS A 596 -33.02 0.19 71.57
C LYS A 596 -34.31 0.99 71.74
N LEU A 597 -35.19 0.64 72.68
CA LEU A 597 -36.38 1.43 72.97
C LEU A 597 -36.03 2.78 73.58
N ALA A 598 -36.70 3.83 73.12
CA ALA A 598 -36.58 5.15 73.72
C ALA A 598 -37.20 5.16 75.13
N GLN A 599 -36.65 5.97 76.03
CA GLN A 599 -37.15 6.09 77.41
C GLN A 599 -38.66 6.38 77.46
N GLN A 600 -39.15 7.28 76.59
CA GLN A 600 -40.57 7.64 76.52
C GLN A 600 -41.46 6.44 76.18
N ASP A 601 -41.01 5.57 75.27
CA ASP A 601 -41.75 4.37 74.89
C ASP A 601 -41.79 3.36 76.05
N VAL A 602 -40.70 3.24 76.82
CA VAL A 602 -40.64 2.37 78.00
C VAL A 602 -41.58 2.87 79.10
N GLU A 603 -41.67 4.19 79.33
CA GLU A 603 -42.60 4.78 80.29
C GLU A 603 -44.07 4.50 79.92
N ILE A 604 -44.40 4.63 78.63
CA ILE A 604 -45.73 4.28 78.11
C ILE A 604 -46.01 2.78 78.35
N LEU A 605 -45.06 1.91 78.00
CA LEU A 605 -45.20 0.46 78.18
C LEU A 605 -45.37 0.05 79.64
N LEU A 606 -44.64 0.69 80.56
CA LEU A 606 -44.83 0.48 82.00
C LEU A 606 -46.27 0.85 82.42
N ASN A 607 -46.79 2.00 81.97
CA ASN A 607 -48.14 2.43 82.32
C ASN A 607 -49.25 1.51 81.77
N LEU A 608 -48.97 0.73 80.72
CA LEU A 608 -49.91 -0.26 80.16
C LEU A 608 -49.96 -1.58 80.93
N ARG A 609 -49.09 -1.80 81.92
CA ARG A 609 -49.10 -3.03 82.73
C ARG A 609 -50.37 -3.11 83.59
N THR A 610 -51.00 -4.27 83.62
CA THR A 610 -52.24 -4.52 84.40
C THR A 610 -51.98 -5.03 85.82
N ASN A 611 -50.75 -5.47 86.10
CA ASN A 611 -50.39 -6.20 87.33
C ASN A 611 -49.77 -5.28 88.39
N TRP A 612 -50.10 -4.00 88.37
CA TRP A 612 -49.67 -3.09 89.44
C TRP A 612 -50.30 -3.53 90.75
N PRO A 613 -49.56 -3.51 91.87
CA PRO A 613 -50.15 -3.78 93.16
C PRO A 613 -51.26 -2.75 93.34
N ASN A 614 -52.48 -3.22 93.67
CA ASN A 614 -53.59 -2.33 93.98
C ASN A 614 -53.08 -1.30 94.97
N THR A 615 -52.94 -0.06 94.51
CA THR A 615 -52.76 1.07 95.41
C THR A 615 -54.08 1.18 96.13
N GLY A 616 -54.20 0.43 97.23
CA GLY A 616 -55.17 0.73 98.26
C GLY A 616 -55.05 2.21 98.55
N LYS A 617 -56.16 2.92 98.40
CA LYS A 617 -56.28 4.28 98.92
C LYS A 617 -55.85 4.33 100.37
#